data_AF-A0A6J5VEW2-F1
#
_entry.id   AF-A0A6J5VEW2-F1
#
_cell.length_a   1.000
_cell.length_b   1.000
_cell.length_c   1.000
_cell.angle_alpha   90.00
_cell.angle_beta   90.00
_cell.angle_gamma   90.00
#
_symmetry.space_group_name_H-M   'P 1'
#
loop_
_entity.id
_entity.type
_entity.pdbx_description
1 polymer ?
#
loop_
_entity_poly.entity_id
_entity_poly.type
_entity_poly.pdbx_seq_one_letter_code
_entity_poly.pdbx_strand_id
1 'polypeptide(L)'
;MACPCASGWTAITQLAHHGMLFVPIGYTFGAGMFKMDSVRGGSPYGAGVFAGDGTRGPSETELALAEHQGKYMAAVVKKLAQA
;
A
#
# COMPACT_ATOMS: atom_id res chain seq x y z
N MET A 1 13.77 -9.31 -17.54
CA MET A 1 12.70 -10.31 -17.38
C MET A 1 12.23 -10.34 -15.93
N ALA A 2 11.68 -9.22 -15.46
CA ALA A 2 11.12 -9.06 -14.12
C ALA A 2 10.02 -8.00 -14.21
N CYS A 3 8.90 -8.37 -14.80
CA CYS A 3 7.65 -7.67 -14.61
C CYS A 3 6.58 -8.73 -14.36
N PRO A 4 6.36 -9.10 -13.11
CA PRO A 4 5.04 -9.44 -12.65
C PRO A 4 4.59 -8.31 -11.74
N CYS A 5 3.36 -7.84 -11.95
CA CYS A 5 2.62 -7.05 -10.99
C CYS A 5 2.52 -7.84 -9.68
N ALA A 6 3.57 -7.82 -8.85
CA ALA A 6 3.55 -8.38 -7.50
C ALA A 6 2.64 -7.49 -6.67
N SER A 7 1.34 -7.70 -6.82
CA SER A 7 0.34 -7.32 -5.84
C SER A 7 0.85 -7.83 -4.49
N GLY A 8 1.05 -6.94 -3.51
CA GLY A 8 1.55 -7.29 -2.17
C GLY A 8 0.81 -8.45 -1.49
N TRP A 9 -0.34 -8.84 -2.03
CA TRP A 9 -1.08 -10.06 -1.73
C TRP A 9 -0.24 -11.33 -1.55
N THR A 10 0.70 -11.63 -2.45
CA THR A 10 1.51 -12.86 -2.32
C THR A 10 2.59 -12.75 -1.24
N ALA A 11 2.98 -11.53 -0.84
CA ALA A 11 3.89 -11.34 0.28
C ALA A 11 3.21 -11.63 1.63
N ILE A 12 1.88 -11.50 1.71
CA ILE A 12 1.11 -11.75 2.95
C ILE A 12 1.32 -13.18 3.44
N THR A 13 1.40 -14.16 2.54
CA THR A 13 1.59 -15.56 2.93
C THR A 13 2.93 -15.76 3.64
N GLN A 14 4.01 -15.14 3.16
CA GLN A 14 5.32 -15.21 3.81
C GLN A 14 5.30 -14.58 5.21
N LEU A 15 4.64 -13.44 5.36
CA LEU A 15 4.47 -12.76 6.66
C LEU A 15 3.66 -13.65 7.63
N ALA A 16 2.57 -14.24 7.15
CA ALA A 16 1.72 -15.12 7.96
C ALA A 16 2.48 -16.37 8.46
N HIS A 17 3.32 -16.99 7.62
CA HIS A 17 4.14 -18.13 8.03
C HIS A 17 5.17 -17.78 9.11
N HIS A 18 5.66 -16.53 9.14
CA HIS A 18 6.56 -16.04 10.19
C HIS A 18 5.81 -15.52 11.44
N GLY A 19 4.49 -15.66 11.48
CA GLY A 19 3.67 -15.16 12.59
C GLY A 19 3.59 -13.63 12.66
N MET A 20 3.88 -12.92 11.56
CA MET A 20 3.77 -11.47 11.50
C MET A 20 2.32 -11.04 11.22
N LEU A 21 1.86 -10.01 11.93
CA LEU A 21 0.56 -9.41 11.70
C LEU A 21 0.59 -8.51 10.46
N PHE A 22 -0.29 -8.79 9.50
CA PHE A 22 -0.49 -7.95 8.32
C PHE A 22 -1.65 -6.97 8.54
N VAL A 23 -1.40 -5.67 8.32
CA VAL A 23 -2.38 -4.59 8.48
C VAL A 23 -2.66 -3.95 7.10
N PRO A 24 -3.80 -4.26 6.45
CA PRO A 24 -4.18 -3.62 5.20
C PRO A 24 -4.70 -2.19 5.43
N ILE A 25 -4.53 -1.32 4.44
CA ILE A 25 -5.05 0.05 4.48
C ILE A 25 -6.55 0.14 4.18
N GLY A 26 -7.10 -0.85 3.48
CA GLY A 26 -8.49 -0.82 3.02
C GLY A 26 -8.78 0.41 2.14
N TYR A 27 -9.97 0.98 2.29
CA TYR A 27 -10.38 2.23 1.62
C TYR A 27 -10.30 3.45 2.54
N THR A 28 -9.48 3.40 3.59
CA THR A 28 -9.39 4.46 4.61
C THR A 28 -8.80 5.77 4.09
N PHE A 29 -8.12 5.74 2.93
CA PHE A 29 -7.65 6.94 2.21
C PHE A 29 -8.80 7.69 1.47
N GLY A 30 -10.03 7.18 1.55
CA GLY A 30 -11.25 7.90 1.18
C GLY A 30 -11.30 8.27 -0.31
N ALA A 31 -11.74 9.50 -0.61
CA ALA A 31 -11.91 10.01 -1.97
C ALA A 31 -10.63 9.88 -2.83
N GLY A 32 -9.44 9.89 -2.22
CA GLY A 32 -8.17 9.67 -2.92
C GLY A 32 -8.05 8.28 -3.58
N MET A 33 -8.75 7.26 -3.06
CA MET A 33 -8.83 5.91 -3.64
C MET A 33 -9.84 5.78 -4.77
N PHE A 34 -10.69 6.78 -5.00
CA PHE A 34 -11.75 6.76 -6.02
C PHE A 34 -11.52 7.76 -7.16
N LYS A 35 -10.46 8.57 -7.08
CA LYS A 35 -10.05 9.44 -8.19
C LYS A 35 -9.69 8.59 -9.42
N MET A 36 -10.30 8.92 -10.56
CA MET A 36 -10.12 8.25 -11.86
C MET A 36 -9.46 9.17 -12.91
N ASP A 37 -9.08 10.39 -12.52
CA ASP A 37 -8.56 11.41 -13.43
C ASP A 37 -7.18 11.06 -14.01
N SER A 38 -6.45 10.15 -13.36
CA SER A 38 -5.09 9.73 -13.74
C SER A 38 -4.84 8.27 -13.39
N VAL A 39 -4.04 7.58 -14.21
CA VAL A 39 -3.51 6.24 -13.89
C VAL A 39 -2.65 6.33 -12.62
N ARG A 40 -2.94 5.46 -11.65
CA ARG A 40 -2.25 5.36 -10.37
C ARG A 40 -2.16 3.91 -9.91
N GLY A 41 -1.12 3.61 -9.15
CA GLY A 41 -0.94 2.38 -8.41
C GLY A 41 -1.64 2.40 -7.05
N GLY A 42 -1.56 1.26 -6.35
CA GLY A 42 -2.13 1.08 -5.03
C GLY A 42 -3.48 0.37 -5.05
N SER A 43 -3.77 -0.34 -3.96
CA SER A 43 -4.97 -1.15 -3.78
C SER A 43 -5.35 -1.20 -2.29
N PRO A 44 -6.51 -1.76 -1.92
CA PRO A 44 -6.87 -1.94 -0.51
C PRO A 44 -5.84 -2.75 0.31
N TYR A 45 -4.98 -3.53 -0.36
CA TYR A 45 -3.92 -4.32 0.28
C TYR A 45 -2.65 -3.51 0.58
N GLY A 46 -2.52 -2.29 0.05
CA GLY A 46 -1.35 -1.45 0.26
C GLY A 46 -1.17 -0.41 -0.85
N ALA A 47 -0.41 0.64 -0.53
CA ALA A 47 0.07 1.63 -1.46
C ALA A 47 1.01 0.99 -2.49
N GLY A 48 1.03 1.57 -3.67
CA GLY A 48 1.89 1.13 -4.77
C GLY A 48 1.97 2.21 -5.82
N VAL A 49 3.00 2.13 -6.66
CA VAL A 49 3.26 3.09 -7.74
C VAL A 49 3.18 2.36 -9.08
N PHE A 50 2.49 2.97 -10.04
CA PHE A 50 2.52 2.48 -11.42
C PHE A 50 3.80 2.96 -12.13
N ALA A 51 4.77 2.07 -12.34
CA ALA A 51 6.06 2.45 -12.90
C ALA A 51 6.03 2.69 -14.44
N GLY A 52 5.00 2.22 -15.15
CA GLY A 52 4.96 2.28 -16.62
C GLY A 52 6.14 1.54 -17.26
N ASP A 53 6.89 2.24 -18.11
CA ASP A 53 8.14 1.79 -18.74
C ASP A 53 9.40 2.02 -17.86
N GLY A 54 9.20 2.49 -16.62
CA GLY A 54 10.27 2.84 -15.69
C GLY A 54 10.69 4.32 -15.74
N THR A 55 10.16 5.11 -16.67
CA THR A 55 10.43 6.56 -16.74
C THR A 55 9.46 7.39 -15.90
N ARG A 56 8.30 6.82 -15.53
CA ARG A 56 7.28 7.47 -14.70
C ARG A 56 7.68 7.42 -13.22
N GLY A 57 7.84 8.61 -12.63
CA GLY A 57 7.96 8.77 -11.18
C GLY A 57 6.63 8.61 -10.44
N PRO A 58 6.65 8.47 -9.10
CA PRO A 58 5.45 8.43 -8.29
C PRO A 58 4.62 9.73 -8.42
N SER A 59 3.32 9.61 -8.61
CA SER A 59 2.41 10.77 -8.58
C SER A 59 2.15 11.23 -7.13
N GLU A 60 1.75 12.48 -6.95
CA GLU A 60 1.42 13.04 -5.62
C GLU A 60 0.36 12.21 -4.89
N THR A 61 -0.60 11.65 -5.62
CA THR A 61 -1.64 10.76 -5.09
C THR A 61 -1.09 9.43 -4.58
N GLU A 62 -0.08 8.86 -5.25
CA GLU A 62 0.58 7.62 -4.83
C GLU A 62 1.46 7.85 -3.60
N LEU A 63 2.15 8.99 -3.54
CA LEU A 63 2.94 9.41 -2.37
C LEU A 63 2.04 9.66 -1.15
N ALA A 64 0.93 10.38 -1.33
CA ALA A 64 -0.03 10.63 -0.25
C ALA A 64 -0.65 9.33 0.27
N LEU A 65 -0.92 8.35 -0.59
CA LEU A 65 -1.39 7.02 -0.19
C LEU A 65 -0.33 6.27 0.64
N ALA A 66 0.94 6.35 0.24
CA ALA A 66 2.05 5.73 0.98
C ALA A 66 2.24 6.36 2.37
N GLU A 67 2.13 7.69 2.49
CA GLU A 67 2.16 8.36 3.78
C GLU A 67 0.99 7.94 4.67
N HIS A 68 -0.21 7.84 4.11
CA HIS A 68 -1.39 7.40 4.83
C HIS A 68 -1.23 5.97 5.36
N GLN A 69 -0.67 5.06 4.54
CA GLN A 69 -0.34 3.71 4.97
C GLN A 69 0.63 3.70 6.17
N GLY A 70 1.69 4.51 6.12
CA GLY A 70 2.67 4.61 7.21
C GLY A 70 2.03 5.10 8.51
N LYS A 71 1.22 6.17 8.44
CA LYS A 71 0.49 6.71 9.60
C LYS A 71 -0.48 5.69 10.19
N TYR A 72 -1.21 4.98 9.34
CA TYR A 72 -2.17 3.96 9.76
C TYR A 72 -1.48 2.78 10.45
N MET A 73 -0.41 2.26 9.85
CA MET A 73 0.40 1.18 10.45
C MET A 73 0.97 1.60 11.81
N ALA A 74 1.57 2.78 11.89
CA ALA A 74 2.15 3.28 13.13
C ALA A 74 1.11 3.43 14.25
N ALA A 75 -0.12 3.86 13.93
CA ALA A 75 -1.21 3.94 14.89
C ALA A 75 -1.63 2.56 15.42
N VAL A 76 -1.68 1.53 14.57
CA VAL A 76 -1.99 0.16 14.97
C VAL A 76 -0.87 -0.43 15.83
N VAL A 77 0.39 -0.29 15.41
CA VAL A 77 1.55 -0.74 16.17
C VAL A 77 1.59 -0.08 17.56
N LYS A 78 1.32 1.23 17.65
CA LYS A 78 1.25 1.93 18.93
C LYS A 78 0.20 1.34 19.86
N LYS A 79 -0.99 0.99 19.35
CA LYS A 79 -2.05 0.36 20.15
C LYS A 79 -1.64 -1.03 20.64
N LEU A 80 -0.95 -1.81 19.81
CA LEU A 80 -0.49 -3.15 20.16
C LEU A 80 0.69 -3.15 21.13
N ALA A 81 1.59 -2.17 21.01
CA ALA A 81 2.76 -2.03 21.89
C ALA A 81 2.41 -1.51 23.31
N GLN A 82 1.22 -0.92 23.47
CA GLN A 82 0.70 -0.44 24.74
C GLN A 82 -0.22 -1.45 25.45
N ALA A 83 -0.44 -2.62 24.84
CA ALA A 83 -1.22 -3.71 25.39
C ALA A 83 -0.37 -4.59 26.33
#